data_AF-A0A379SC61-F1
#
_entry.id   AF-A0A379SC61-F1
#
_cell.length_a   1.000
_cell.length_b   1.000
_cell.length_c   1.000
_cell.angle_alpha   90.00
_cell.angle_beta   90.00
_cell.angle_gamma   90.00
#
_symmetry.space_group_name_H-M   'P 1'
#
loop_
_entity.id
_entity.type
_entity.pdbx_description
1 polymer ?
#
loop_
_entity_poly.entity_id
_entity_poly.type
_entity_poly.pdbx_seq_one_letter_code
_entity_poly.pdbx_strand_id
1 'polypeptide(L)'
;MYRQAVRTALENQPNLMLFQQAVEDLIVENDRVVGAVTQMGLKFRAKAVVLTVGTFLDGKIHIGLDNYSGGRAGDPPSIPLSRRLRELPLRVSRSENRYAAAY
;
A
#
# COMPACT_ATOMS: atom_id res chain seq x y z
N MET A 1 -16.73 17.32 3.47
CA MET A 1 -16.73 17.95 2.12
C MET A 1 -15.57 17.48 1.25
N TYR A 2 -14.29 17.60 1.66
CA TYR A 2 -13.14 17.19 0.84
C TYR A 2 -13.14 15.71 0.36
N ARG A 3 -13.34 14.75 1.28
CA ARG A 3 -13.37 13.31 0.95
C ARG A 3 -14.38 12.96 -0.14
N GLN A 4 -15.57 13.57 -0.08
CA GLN A 4 -16.63 13.32 -1.04
C GLN A 4 -16.29 13.91 -2.41
N ALA A 5 -15.76 15.14 -2.45
CA ALA A 5 -15.30 15.76 -3.69
C ALA A 5 -14.21 14.93 -4.40
N VAL A 6 -13.22 14.43 -3.64
CA VAL A 6 -12.17 13.55 -4.20
C VAL A 6 -12.76 12.25 -4.74
N ARG A 7 -13.67 11.62 -3.99
CA ARG A 7 -14.33 10.39 -4.43
C ARG A 7 -15.11 10.60 -5.74
N THR A 8 -15.92 11.65 -5.81
CA THR A 8 -16.69 11.99 -7.02
C THR A 8 -15.79 12.28 -8.21
N ALA A 9 -14.65 12.97 -8.02
CA ALA A 9 -13.71 13.22 -9.10
C ALA A 9 -13.10 11.91 -9.64
N LEU A 10 -12.71 10.99 -8.76
CA LEU A 10 -12.13 9.69 -9.13
C LEU A 10 -13.15 8.78 -9.82
N GLU A 11 -14.38 8.71 -9.32
CA GLU A 11 -15.45 7.88 -9.89
C GLU A 11 -15.84 8.30 -11.32
N ASN A 12 -15.63 9.57 -11.68
CA ASN A 12 -16.00 10.11 -12.99
C ASN A 12 -14.81 10.30 -13.94
N GLN A 13 -13.60 9.91 -13.55
CA GLN A 13 -12.41 10.05 -14.39
C GLN A 13 -12.40 8.99 -15.50
N PRO A 14 -12.37 9.38 -16.80
CA PRO A 14 -12.28 8.42 -17.89
C PRO A 14 -11.03 7.55 -17.80
N ASN A 15 -11.17 6.27 -18.12
CA ASN A 15 -10.11 5.24 -18.07
C ASN A 15 -9.59 4.93 -16.66
N LEU A 16 -10.29 5.34 -15.60
CA LEU A 16 -9.98 4.96 -14.22
C LEU A 16 -11.03 3.96 -13.71
N MET A 17 -10.57 2.78 -13.29
CA MET A 17 -11.40 1.82 -12.58
C MET A 17 -11.03 1.85 -11.09
N LEU A 18 -12.02 2.08 -10.23
CA LEU A 18 -11.84 1.96 -8.78
C LEU A 18 -12.21 0.54 -8.35
N PHE A 19 -11.29 -0.13 -7.66
CA PHE A 19 -11.50 -1.47 -7.14
C PHE A 19 -11.00 -1.54 -5.69
N GLN A 20 -11.91 -1.72 -4.75
CA GLN A 20 -11.59 -1.73 -3.33
C GLN A 20 -11.18 -3.12 -2.87
N GLN A 21 -9.88 -3.40 -2.85
CA GLN A 21 -9.27 -4.60 -2.29
C GLN A 21 -7.85 -4.32 -1.81
N ALA A 22 -7.39 -5.08 -0.81
CA ALA A 22 -5.98 -5.07 -0.41
C ALA A 22 -5.13 -5.82 -1.43
N VAL A 23 -3.95 -5.29 -1.76
CA VAL A 23 -2.94 -5.94 -2.59
C VAL A 23 -1.90 -6.60 -1.68
N GLU A 24 -1.62 -7.88 -1.89
CA GLU A 24 -0.70 -8.65 -1.04
C GLU A 24 0.58 -9.08 -1.77
N ASP A 25 0.58 -9.12 -3.10
CA ASP A 25 1.74 -9.56 -3.89
C ASP A 25 1.83 -8.83 -5.25
N LEU A 26 3.02 -8.86 -5.85
CA LEU A 26 3.32 -8.40 -7.20
C LEU A 26 3.64 -9.58 -8.10
N ILE A 27 3.12 -9.54 -9.32
CA ILE A 27 3.48 -10.51 -10.36
C ILE A 27 4.75 -10.00 -11.03
N VAL A 28 5.83 -10.79 -10.97
CA VAL A 28 7.13 -10.43 -11.54
C VAL A 28 7.58 -11.53 -12.49
N GLU A 29 7.94 -11.14 -13.71
CA GLU A 29 8.45 -12.00 -14.77
C GLU A 29 9.74 -11.38 -15.33
N ASN A 30 10.85 -12.13 -15.38
CA ASN A 30 12.16 -11.66 -15.88
C ASN A 30 12.58 -10.29 -15.28
N ASP A 31 12.55 -10.19 -13.94
CA ASP A 31 12.86 -8.96 -13.18
C ASP A 31 11.97 -7.73 -13.49
N ARG A 32 10.84 -7.92 -14.18
CA ARG A 32 9.86 -6.87 -14.49
C ARG A 32 8.53 -7.15 -13.80
N VAL A 33 7.98 -6.13 -13.14
CA VAL A 33 6.61 -6.17 -12.62
C VAL A 33 5.61 -6.18 -13.78
N VAL A 34 4.71 -7.15 -13.80
CA VAL A 34 3.68 -7.33 -14.84
C VAL A 34 2.25 -7.35 -14.26
N GLY A 35 2.10 -7.10 -12.96
CA GLY A 35 0.79 -7.06 -12.31
C GLY A 35 0.83 -7.10 -10.79
N ALA A 36 -0.34 -7.25 -10.19
CA ALA A 36 -0.55 -7.34 -8.75
C ALA A 36 -1.58 -8.42 -8.40
N VAL A 37 -1.49 -8.95 -7.18
CA VAL A 37 -2.40 -9.95 -6.63
C VAL A 37 -3.08 -9.39 -5.40
N THR A 38 -4.40 -9.49 -5.34
CA THR A 38 -5.17 -9.07 -4.16
C THR A 38 -5.16 -10.15 -3.08
N GLN A 39 -5.53 -9.77 -1.85
CA GLN A 39 -5.73 -10.71 -0.74
C GLN A 39 -6.72 -11.84 -1.07
N MET A 40 -7.71 -11.57 -1.92
CA MET A 40 -8.67 -12.57 -2.39
C MET A 40 -8.12 -13.47 -3.52
N GLY A 41 -6.85 -13.32 -3.91
CA GLY A 41 -6.22 -14.08 -4.98
C GLY A 41 -6.52 -13.59 -6.40
N LEU A 42 -7.21 -12.45 -6.57
CA LEU A 42 -7.47 -11.88 -7.90
C LEU A 42 -6.16 -11.32 -8.48
N LYS A 43 -5.92 -11.61 -9.76
CA LYS A 43 -4.72 -11.19 -10.49
C LYS A 43 -5.06 -10.09 -11.49
N PHE A 44 -4.42 -8.94 -11.34
CA PHE A 44 -4.52 -7.84 -12.29
C PHE A 44 -3.20 -7.72 -13.05
N ARG A 45 -3.24 -7.86 -14.38
CA ARG A 45 -2.07 -7.60 -15.23
C ARG A 45 -1.98 -6.13 -15.59
N ALA A 46 -0.77 -5.59 -15.54
CA ALA A 46 -0.49 -4.20 -15.87
C ALA A 46 0.93 -4.07 -16.43
N LYS A 47 1.13 -3.08 -17.32
CA LYS A 47 2.46 -2.74 -17.86
C LYS A 47 3.35 -2.04 -16.83
N ALA A 48 2.73 -1.39 -15.85
CA ALA A 48 3.38 -0.70 -14.74
C ALA A 48 2.47 -0.75 -13.52
N VAL A 49 3.08 -0.78 -12.33
CA VAL A 49 2.38 -0.75 -11.04
C VAL A 49 2.94 0.42 -10.23
N VAL A 50 2.07 1.30 -9.76
CA VAL A 50 2.44 2.42 -8.87
C VAL A 50 2.03 2.08 -7.45
N LEU A 51 3.00 2.01 -6.54
CA LEU A 51 2.76 1.72 -5.13
C LEU A 51 2.58 3.02 -4.34
N THR A 52 1.40 3.22 -3.75
CA THR A 52 1.04 4.40 -2.94
C THR A 52 0.72 4.02 -1.49
N VAL A 53 1.45 3.04 -0.97
CA VAL A 53 1.29 2.38 0.34
C VAL A 53 1.33 3.30 1.57
N GLY A 54 1.71 4.57 1.47
CA GLY A 54 1.77 5.50 2.61
C GLY A 54 2.58 4.91 3.79
N THR A 55 2.05 5.02 5.02
CA THR A 55 2.62 4.42 6.25
C THR A 55 2.21 2.96 6.48
N PHE A 56 1.48 2.32 5.56
CA PHE A 56 0.99 0.94 5.73
C PHE A 56 2.07 -0.12 5.52
N LEU A 57 3.14 0.22 4.79
CA LEU A 57 4.33 -0.63 4.68
C LEU A 57 5.04 -0.68 6.03
N ASP A 58 4.88 -1.80 6.76
CA ASP A 58 5.52 -2.03 8.06
C ASP A 58 5.26 -0.90 9.09
N GLY A 59 4.03 -0.38 9.09
CA GLY A 59 3.57 0.63 10.03
C GLY A 59 3.64 0.09 11.46
N LYS A 60 4.71 0.46 12.19
CA LYS A 60 4.75 0.39 13.64
C LYS A 60 4.21 1.71 14.17
N ILE A 61 3.08 1.64 14.85
CA ILE A 61 2.55 2.71 15.69
C ILE A 61 3.28 2.59 17.02
N HIS A 62 4.14 3.57 17.32
CA HIS A 62 4.79 3.69 18.63
C HIS A 62 3.88 4.53 19.54
N ILE A 63 3.32 3.93 20.61
CA ILE A 63 2.61 4.65 21.67
C ILE A 63 3.34 4.36 22.98
N GLY A 64 4.10 5.33 23.49
CA GLY A 64 4.90 5.13 24.70
C GLY A 64 5.98 4.05 24.51
N LEU A 65 6.04 3.08 25.42
CA LEU A 65 6.95 1.92 25.35
C LEU A 65 6.36 0.74 24.54
N ASP A 66 5.10 0.83 24.14
CA ASP A 66 4.40 -0.26 23.47
C ASP A 66 4.41 -0.10 21.94
N ASN A 67 4.69 -1.20 21.25
CA ASN A 67 4.78 -1.28 19.80
C ASN A 67 3.54 -1.96 19.23
N TYR A 68 2.71 -1.22 18.48
CA TYR A 68 1.55 -1.78 17.80
C TYR A 68 1.79 -1.85 16.29
N SER A 69 1.46 -2.99 15.68
CA SER A 69 1.50 -3.13 14.22
C SER A 69 0.20 -2.59 13.63
N GLY A 70 0.22 -1.51 12.86
CA GLY A 70 -0.98 -0.89 12.30
C GLY A 70 -0.63 0.18 11.25
N GLY A 71 -1.38 0.21 10.14
CA GLY A 71 -1.23 1.24 9.11
C GLY A 71 -1.97 2.53 9.50
N ARG A 72 -3.30 2.44 9.57
CA ARG A 72 -4.20 3.42 10.21
C ARG A 72 -4.93 2.73 11.37
N ALA A 73 -5.39 3.50 12.35
CA ALA A 73 -6.20 2.95 13.45
C ALA A 73 -7.42 2.20 12.87
N GLY A 74 -7.40 0.86 12.99
CA GLY A 74 -8.46 -0.03 12.53
C GLY A 74 -8.15 -0.90 11.30
N ASP A 75 -7.07 -0.63 10.55
CA ASP A 75 -6.72 -1.44 9.37
C ASP A 75 -5.51 -2.36 9.65
N PRO A 76 -5.57 -3.65 9.26
CA PRO A 76 -4.43 -4.54 9.41
C PRO A 76 -3.25 -4.06 8.53
N PRO A 77 -2.00 -4.12 9.04
CA PRO A 77 -0.83 -3.78 8.24
C PRO A 77 -0.69 -4.74 7.05
N SER A 78 -0.27 -4.24 5.89
CA SER A 78 0.06 -5.08 4.72
C SER A 78 1.42 -5.75 4.88
N ILE A 79 1.53 -6.63 5.88
CA ILE A 79 2.73 -7.42 6.19
C ILE A 79 3.19 -8.26 4.97
N PRO A 80 2.30 -8.92 4.19
CA PRO A 80 2.71 -9.75 3.06
C PRO A 80 3.41 -8.95 1.95
N LEU A 81 2.82 -7.83 1.51
CA LEU A 81 3.40 -6.98 0.47
C LEU A 81 4.74 -6.37 0.91
N SER A 82 4.86 -6.01 2.19
CA SER A 82 6.11 -5.52 2.79
C SER A 82 7.23 -6.55 2.72
N ARG A 83 6.93 -7.81 3.03
CA ARG A 83 7.88 -8.92 2.90
C ARG A 83 8.29 -9.11 1.45
N ARG A 84 7.30 -9.14 0.53
CA ARG A 84 7.55 -9.32 -0.89
C ARG A 84 8.50 -8.28 -1.46
N LEU A 85 8.31 -7.01 -1.12
CA LEU A 85 9.17 -5.93 -1.60
C LEU A 85 10.63 -6.06 -1.14
N ARG A 86 10.89 -6.67 0.03
CA ARG A 86 12.24 -6.96 0.51
C ARG A 86 12.91 -8.13 -0.21
N GLU A 87 12.12 -9.05 -0.75
CA GLU A 87 12.62 -10.21 -1.51
C GLU A 87 12.95 -9.86 -2.96
N LEU A 88 12.38 -8.77 -3.49
CA LEU A 88 12.67 -8.29 -4.83
C LEU A 88 14.04 -7.59 -4.87
N PRO A 89 14.77 -7.64 -6.01
CA PRO A 89 16.04 -6.93 -6.20
C PRO A 89 15.84 -5.40 -6.36
N LEU A 90 14.95 -4.82 -5.56
CA LEU A 90 14.64 -3.39 -5.52
C LEU A 90 15.47 -2.75 -4.39
N ARG A 91 16.01 -1.55 -4.64
CA ARG A 91 16.61 -0.73 -3.58
C ARG A 91 15.47 -0.17 -2.70
N VAL A 92 15.03 -0.94 -1.71
CA VAL A 92 14.00 -0.50 -0.76
C VAL A 92 14.67 0.31 0.35
N SER A 93 14.54 1.64 0.31
CA SER A 93 14.88 2.52 1.44
C SER A 93 13.61 2.89 2.20
N ARG A 94 13.61 2.67 3.53
CA ARG A 94 12.50 3.05 4.42
C ARG A 94 12.55 4.55 4.70
N SER A 95 11.43 5.24 4.47
CA SER A 95 11.24 6.63 4.91
C SER A 95 10.47 6.62 6.23
N GLU A 96 11.13 6.89 7.34
CA GLU A 96 10.48 7.07 8.65
C GLU A 96 9.97 8.50 8.77
N ASN A 97 8.67 8.69 8.98
CA ASN A 97 8.11 10.03 9.22
C ASN A 97 8.14 10.30 10.74
N ARG A 98 9.02 11.20 11.20
CA ARG A 98 9.25 11.51 12.62
C ARG A 98 8.23 12.47 13.26
N TYR A 99 7.11 12.77 12.60
CA TYR A 99 6.16 13.76 13.09
C TYR A 99 4.82 13.12 13.46
N ALA A 100 4.77 12.55 14.67
CA ALA A 100 3.52 12.21 15.34
C ALA A 100 3.69 12.25 16.87
N ALA A 101 4.14 13.39 17.41
CA ALA A 101 3.92 13.81 18.80
C ALA A 101 4.55 15.21 19.01
N ALA A 102 3.80 16.26 18.70
CA ALA A 102 3.99 17.57 19.32
C ALA A 102 2.69 18.37 19.16
N TYR A 103 1.93 18.42 20.25
CA TYR A 103 0.80 19.29 20.61
C TYR A 103 -0.39 19.38 19.65
#